data_AF-A0A7S0ANQ6-F1
#
_entry.id   AF-A0A7S0ANQ6-F1
#
_cell.length_a   1.000
_cell.length_b   1.000
_cell.length_c   1.000
_cell.angle_alpha   90.00
_cell.angle_beta   90.00
_cell.angle_gamma   90.00
#
_symmetry.space_group_name_H-M   'P 1'
#
loop_
_entity.id
_entity.type
_entity.pdbx_description
1 polymer ?
#
loop_
_entity_poly.entity_id
_entity_poly.type
_entity_poly.pdbx_seq_one_letter_code
_entity_poly.pdbx_strand_id
1 'polypeptide(L)'
;AQPAPKEVFRCSGIEGCAVSMRRRVQVGIGLEVIGTQFLNLLFHSNWEAFYHDSSTFYYENSAALLGLHILVVWRYHAFLRDALLARHVTRIAVLEQSTEANGGSEAVTSVGVTANPRASGAGRGHGAWVVLVQTGPWARHIELVPSQASTPQGAIGVAGDAPGDKVPFGRLLQLGVLHVDQRRGEVLDREAFEQLLHGDFIVVREEVTTDMASLEYAFVSPDKMVPFLAEVGVPDASGNAFWQQLHKHPWVHRSFQVHGGRAMDFFGKLALAMGVGSVFVLVRRH
;
A
#
# COMPACT_ATOMS: atom_id res chain seq x y z
N ALA A 1 -31.01 -5.39 10.77
CA ALA A 1 -29.86 -4.56 11.18
C ALA A 1 -28.60 -5.32 10.78
N GLN A 2 -27.73 -4.72 9.96
CA GLN A 2 -26.44 -5.36 9.66
C GLN A 2 -25.62 -5.44 10.95
N PRO A 3 -24.93 -6.56 11.23
CA PRO A 3 -24.05 -6.65 12.38
C PRO A 3 -22.97 -5.57 12.29
N ALA A 4 -22.62 -4.96 13.42
CA ALA A 4 -21.58 -3.95 13.45
C ALA A 4 -20.23 -4.58 13.02
N PRO A 5 -19.44 -3.90 12.16
CA PRO A 5 -18.14 -4.40 11.72
C PRO A 5 -17.25 -4.75 12.91
N LYS A 6 -16.70 -5.96 12.92
CA LYS A 6 -15.75 -6.39 13.95
C LYS A 6 -14.35 -5.96 13.54
N GLU A 7 -13.79 -4.97 14.22
CA GLU A 7 -12.43 -4.53 13.97
C GLU A 7 -11.41 -5.56 14.45
N VAL A 8 -10.45 -5.88 13.59
CA VAL A 8 -9.40 -6.88 13.83
C VAL A 8 -8.05 -6.20 14.08
N PHE A 9 -7.74 -5.16 13.33
CA PHE A 9 -6.48 -4.42 13.42
C PHE A 9 -6.70 -2.93 13.17
N ARG A 10 -5.91 -2.10 13.85
CA ARG A 10 -5.89 -0.65 13.65
C ARG A 10 -4.47 -0.10 13.76
N CYS A 11 -4.11 0.83 12.89
CA CYS A 11 -2.85 1.59 12.91
C CYS A 11 -3.12 3.02 12.45
N SER A 12 -2.63 4.00 13.22
CA SER A 12 -2.90 5.42 12.96
C SER A 12 -1.63 6.20 12.62
N GLY A 13 -1.83 7.37 12.00
CA GLY A 13 -0.77 8.38 11.83
C GLY A 13 0.09 8.26 10.57
N ILE A 14 -0.21 7.35 9.64
CA ILE A 14 0.56 7.24 8.38
C ILE A 14 0.41 8.47 7.49
N GLU A 15 -0.78 9.07 7.43
CA GLU A 15 -1.04 10.29 6.64
C GLU A 15 -0.26 11.49 7.20
N GLY A 16 -0.21 11.63 8.53
CA GLY A 16 0.63 12.62 9.19
C GLY A 16 2.11 12.44 8.86
N CYS A 17 2.58 11.19 8.76
CA CYS A 17 3.94 10.89 8.31
C CYS A 17 4.16 11.30 6.84
N ALA A 18 3.18 11.06 5.97
CA ALA A 18 3.23 11.45 4.56
C ALA A 18 3.29 12.98 4.38
N VAL A 19 2.46 13.73 5.12
CA VAL A 19 2.48 15.19 5.15
C VAL A 19 3.82 15.71 5.70
N SER A 20 4.33 15.11 6.78
CA SER A 20 5.62 15.50 7.37
C SER A 20 6.78 15.28 6.40
N MET A 21 6.83 14.11 5.74
CA MET A 21 7.82 13.80 4.72
C MET A 21 7.79 14.86 3.60
N ARG A 22 6.59 15.16 3.07
CA ARG A 22 6.43 16.17 2.02
C ARG A 22 6.97 17.54 2.46
N ARG A 23 6.58 18.01 3.64
CA ARG A 23 7.04 19.30 4.16
C ARG A 23 8.56 19.36 4.26
N ARG A 24 9.20 18.30 4.77
CA ARG A 24 10.67 18.26 4.88
C ARG A 24 11.35 18.22 3.51
N VAL A 25 10.80 17.50 2.54
CA VAL A 25 11.29 17.50 1.16
C VAL A 25 11.16 18.89 0.53
N GLN A 26 10.02 19.57 0.70
CA GLN A 26 9.81 20.94 0.22
C GLN A 26 10.81 21.92 0.85
N VAL A 27 11.03 21.82 2.15
CA VAL A 27 12.03 22.64 2.85
C VAL A 27 13.45 22.32 2.36
N GLY A 28 13.79 21.04 2.21
CA GLY A 28 15.10 20.61 1.69
C GLY A 28 15.37 21.17 0.29
N ILE A 29 14.41 21.03 -0.63
CA ILE A 29 14.46 21.62 -1.97
C ILE A 29 14.58 23.16 -1.88
N GLY A 30 13.79 23.80 -1.02
CA GLY A 30 13.85 25.25 -0.83
C GLY A 30 15.21 25.73 -0.34
N LEU A 31 15.81 25.01 0.62
CA LEU A 31 17.16 25.30 1.13
C LEU A 31 18.23 25.13 0.04
N GLU A 32 18.09 24.11 -0.80
CA GLU A 32 19.00 23.89 -1.92
C GLU A 32 18.91 25.03 -2.93
N VAL A 33 17.70 25.43 -3.33
CA VAL A 33 17.48 26.55 -4.27
C VAL A 33 17.97 27.87 -3.69
N ILE A 34 17.52 28.23 -2.49
CA ILE A 34 17.89 29.50 -1.86
C ILE A 34 19.39 29.53 -1.57
N GLY A 35 19.95 28.44 -1.03
CA GLY A 35 21.39 28.35 -0.73
C GLY A 35 22.24 28.56 -1.97
N THR A 36 21.86 27.95 -3.09
CA THR A 36 22.60 28.08 -4.36
C THR A 36 22.49 29.50 -4.93
N GLN A 37 21.30 30.10 -4.93
CA GLN A 37 21.10 31.45 -5.48
C GLN A 37 21.66 32.57 -4.57
N PHE A 38 21.52 32.43 -3.26
CA PHE A 38 22.00 33.43 -2.29
C PHE A 38 23.54 33.48 -2.24
N LEU A 39 24.22 32.34 -2.33
CA LEU A 39 25.68 32.33 -2.46
C LEU A 39 26.15 32.94 -3.78
N ASN A 40 25.48 32.64 -4.90
CA ASN A 40 25.84 33.25 -6.17
C ASN A 40 25.78 34.80 -6.12
N LEU A 41 24.81 35.35 -5.39
CA LEU A 41 24.66 36.81 -5.17
C LEU A 41 25.74 37.39 -4.24
N LEU A 42 26.08 36.71 -3.14
CA LEU A 42 26.99 37.25 -2.12
C LEU A 42 28.46 37.26 -2.56
N PHE A 43 28.87 36.35 -3.44
CA PHE A 43 30.29 36.10 -3.70
C PHE A 43 30.78 36.56 -5.07
N HIS A 44 29.94 37.18 -5.91
CA HIS A 44 30.40 37.89 -7.11
C HIS A 44 30.58 39.37 -6.81
N SER A 45 31.83 39.81 -6.68
CA SER A 45 32.22 41.18 -6.36
C SER A 45 32.08 42.17 -7.53
N ASN A 46 31.69 41.71 -8.72
CA ASN A 46 31.55 42.56 -9.91
C ASN A 46 30.26 42.19 -10.67
N TRP A 47 29.30 43.10 -10.67
CA TRP A 47 27.97 42.93 -11.26
C TRP A 47 28.01 42.59 -12.76
N GLU A 48 28.99 43.14 -13.49
CA GLU A 48 29.18 42.87 -14.92
C GLU A 48 29.79 41.48 -15.20
N ALA A 49 30.75 41.03 -14.38
CA ALA A 49 31.32 39.67 -14.50
C ALA A 49 30.29 38.60 -14.10
N PHE A 50 29.48 38.88 -13.08
CA PHE A 50 28.33 38.05 -12.72
C PHE A 50 27.37 37.91 -13.91
N TYR A 51 26.96 39.00 -14.56
CA TYR A 51 26.04 38.93 -15.70
C TYR A 51 26.65 38.17 -16.90
N HIS A 52 27.96 38.32 -17.15
CA HIS A 52 28.61 37.74 -18.31
C HIS A 52 29.01 36.26 -18.15
N ASP A 53 29.50 35.84 -16.96
CA ASP A 53 29.84 34.43 -16.67
C ASP A 53 28.60 33.59 -16.34
N SER A 54 27.55 34.22 -15.79
CA SER A 54 26.32 33.54 -15.44
C SER A 54 25.42 33.27 -16.65
N SER A 55 25.39 34.15 -17.66
CA SER A 55 24.24 34.25 -18.59
C SER A 55 24.08 33.15 -19.64
N THR A 56 25.09 32.34 -20.00
CA THR A 56 24.97 31.58 -21.28
C THR A 56 25.35 30.10 -21.28
N PHE A 57 26.05 29.57 -20.27
CA PHE A 57 26.37 28.14 -20.26
C PHE A 57 26.22 27.47 -18.90
N TYR A 58 26.54 28.19 -17.81
CA TYR A 58 26.35 27.68 -16.45
C TYR A 58 24.91 27.86 -15.98
N TYR A 59 24.26 29.03 -16.01
CA TYR A 59 22.89 29.13 -15.50
C TYR A 59 21.87 28.32 -16.31
N GLU A 60 21.93 28.32 -17.64
CA GLU A 60 20.92 27.58 -18.42
C GLU A 60 21.05 26.07 -18.22
N ASN A 61 22.27 25.52 -18.28
CA ASN A 61 22.47 24.07 -18.06
C ASN A 61 22.41 23.69 -16.59
N SER A 62 22.97 24.48 -15.66
CA SER A 62 22.95 24.15 -14.23
C SER A 62 21.58 24.41 -13.61
N ALA A 63 20.83 25.43 -14.03
CA ALA A 63 19.45 25.62 -13.58
C ALA A 63 18.51 24.61 -14.25
N ALA A 64 18.75 24.22 -15.51
CA ALA A 64 18.01 23.11 -16.12
C ALA A 64 18.33 21.78 -15.43
N LEU A 65 19.59 21.48 -15.10
CA LEU A 65 19.99 20.28 -14.37
C LEU A 65 19.50 20.29 -12.92
N LEU A 66 19.54 21.43 -12.23
CA LEU A 66 18.97 21.60 -10.90
C LEU A 66 17.45 21.47 -10.94
N GLY A 67 16.79 22.09 -11.92
CA GLY A 67 15.34 21.96 -12.14
C GLY A 67 14.95 20.51 -12.44
N LEU A 68 15.73 19.81 -13.28
CA LEU A 68 15.55 18.39 -13.55
C LEU A 68 15.77 17.54 -12.30
N HIS A 69 16.82 17.82 -11.52
CA HIS A 69 17.09 17.14 -10.25
C HIS A 69 15.91 17.31 -9.28
N ILE A 70 15.46 18.53 -9.07
CA ILE A 70 14.31 18.85 -8.22
C ILE A 70 13.07 18.12 -8.71
N LEU A 71 12.79 18.12 -10.01
CA LEU A 71 11.62 17.44 -10.58
C LEU A 71 11.69 15.93 -10.37
N VAL A 72 12.85 15.31 -10.62
CA VAL A 72 13.08 13.87 -10.45
C VAL A 72 12.96 13.49 -8.98
N VAL A 73 13.61 14.22 -8.08
CA VAL A 73 13.55 14.01 -6.62
C VAL A 73 12.14 14.18 -6.10
N TRP A 74 11.44 15.25 -6.52
CA TRP A 74 10.05 15.50 -6.17
C TRP A 74 9.14 14.37 -6.63
N ARG A 75 9.25 13.97 -7.90
CA ARG A 75 8.42 12.91 -8.47
C ARG A 75 8.71 11.56 -7.82
N TYR A 76 9.97 11.25 -7.54
CA TYR A 76 10.36 10.05 -6.81
C TYR A 76 9.77 10.03 -5.41
N HIS A 77 9.86 11.13 -4.66
CA HIS A 77 9.27 11.22 -3.32
C HIS A 77 7.74 11.13 -3.35
N ALA A 78 7.08 11.75 -4.32
CA ALA A 78 5.64 11.63 -4.50
C ALA A 78 5.25 10.17 -4.80
N PHE A 79 5.95 9.51 -5.72
CA PHE A 79 5.74 8.11 -6.03
C PHE A 79 5.95 7.20 -4.81
N LEU A 80 7.07 7.38 -4.10
CA LEU A 80 7.39 6.60 -2.92
C LEU A 80 6.35 6.79 -1.82
N ARG A 81 5.96 8.03 -1.52
CA ARG A 81 4.90 8.33 -0.54
C ARG A 81 3.60 7.61 -0.91
N ASP A 82 3.16 7.73 -2.17
CA ASP A 82 1.90 7.16 -2.63
C ASP A 82 1.94 5.63 -2.53
N ALA A 83 3.04 5.00 -2.94
CA ALA A 83 3.25 3.56 -2.80
C ALA A 83 3.27 3.10 -1.34
N LEU A 84 3.88 3.88 -0.44
CA LEU A 84 3.89 3.58 1.00
C LEU A 84 2.50 3.73 1.64
N LEU A 85 1.68 4.69 1.19
CA LEU A 85 0.30 4.85 1.64
C LEU A 85 -0.59 3.71 1.12
N ALA A 86 -0.41 3.31 -0.14
CA ALA A 86 -1.23 2.29 -0.80
C ALA A 86 -1.06 0.89 -0.20
N ARG A 87 0.08 0.64 0.46
CA ARG A 87 0.39 -0.64 1.11
C ARG A 87 0.16 -0.66 2.61
N HIS A 88 0.30 0.48 3.30
CA HIS A 88 0.31 0.49 4.76
C HIS A 88 -1.11 0.39 5.29
N VAL A 89 -1.41 -0.75 5.92
CA VAL A 89 -2.74 -1.02 6.48
C VAL A 89 -2.98 -0.16 7.71
N THR A 90 -4.06 0.62 7.68
CA THR A 90 -4.52 1.45 8.80
C THR A 90 -5.67 0.80 9.56
N ARG A 91 -6.44 -0.07 8.90
CA ARG A 91 -7.55 -0.78 9.53
C ARG A 91 -7.84 -2.09 8.81
N ILE A 92 -8.18 -3.12 9.58
CA ILE A 92 -8.81 -4.35 9.08
C ILE A 92 -10.08 -4.58 9.91
N ALA A 93 -11.21 -4.78 9.24
CA ALA A 93 -12.46 -5.14 9.88
C ALA A 93 -13.15 -6.27 9.12
N VAL A 94 -13.74 -7.22 9.84
CA VAL A 94 -14.59 -8.27 9.25
C VAL A 94 -16.03 -7.74 9.26
N LEU A 95 -16.62 -7.63 8.08
CA LEU A 95 -17.97 -7.12 7.87
C LEU A 95 -19.01 -8.23 8.01
N GLU A 96 -18.76 -9.35 7.34
CA GLU A 96 -19.66 -10.50 7.34
C GLU A 96 -18.84 -11.79 7.38
N GLN A 97 -19.33 -12.76 8.16
CA GLN A 97 -18.78 -14.10 8.24
C GLN A 97 -19.95 -15.07 8.04
N SER A 98 -20.06 -15.63 6.84
CA SER A 98 -21.10 -16.62 6.57
C SER A 98 -20.64 -17.96 7.10
N THR A 99 -21.20 -18.44 8.21
CA THR A 99 -21.05 -19.85 8.63
C THR A 99 -22.06 -20.71 7.90
N GLU A 100 -21.90 -20.90 6.59
CA GLU A 100 -22.69 -21.91 5.88
C GLU A 100 -22.03 -23.28 6.02
N ALA A 101 -22.44 -23.97 7.07
CA ALA A 101 -22.47 -25.43 7.14
C ALA A 101 -23.87 -25.83 7.63
N ASN A 102 -24.87 -25.75 6.74
CA ASN A 102 -26.04 -26.63 6.70
C ASN A 102 -26.91 -26.26 5.49
N GLY A 103 -27.06 -27.23 4.57
CA GLY A 103 -27.83 -27.08 3.34
C GLY A 103 -29.33 -26.93 3.53
N GLY A 104 -30.00 -26.51 2.47
CA GLY A 104 -31.46 -26.51 2.40
C GLY A 104 -32.02 -25.80 1.18
N SER A 105 -31.81 -26.36 -0.02
CA SER A 105 -32.69 -26.09 -1.16
C SER A 105 -33.84 -27.09 -1.13
N GLU A 106 -35.04 -26.55 -0.90
CA GLU A 106 -36.39 -27.01 -1.27
C GLU A 106 -37.06 -28.25 -0.61
N ALA A 107 -38.17 -27.94 0.05
CA ALA A 107 -39.52 -28.50 -0.13
C ALA A 107 -39.98 -29.75 0.65
N VAL A 108 -41.12 -29.56 1.34
CA VAL A 108 -42.24 -30.50 1.56
C VAL A 108 -42.06 -31.61 2.61
N THR A 109 -42.82 -31.45 3.69
CA THR A 109 -43.58 -32.46 4.46
C THR A 109 -43.01 -33.89 4.56
N SER A 110 -42.64 -34.31 5.77
CA SER A 110 -43.27 -35.47 6.43
C SER A 110 -42.73 -35.71 7.84
N VAL A 111 -43.63 -36.26 8.64
CA VAL A 111 -43.55 -36.68 10.03
C VAL A 111 -42.57 -37.85 10.22
N GLY A 112 -41.87 -37.88 11.36
CA GLY A 112 -41.65 -39.13 12.09
C GLY A 112 -40.21 -39.61 12.31
N VAL A 113 -39.92 -39.80 13.60
CA VAL A 113 -39.13 -40.89 14.20
C VAL A 113 -37.60 -40.74 14.28
N THR A 114 -37.17 -40.99 15.52
CA THR A 114 -35.85 -41.11 16.13
C THR A 114 -34.77 -41.83 15.33
N ALA A 115 -33.56 -41.27 15.30
CA ALA A 115 -32.31 -42.02 15.37
C ALA A 115 -31.18 -41.11 15.87
N ASN A 116 -30.55 -41.51 16.96
CA ASN A 116 -29.29 -40.93 17.43
C ASN A 116 -28.15 -41.62 16.65
N PRO A 117 -27.14 -40.88 16.15
CA PRO A 117 -25.81 -41.45 16.16
C PRO A 117 -24.77 -40.46 16.72
N ARG A 118 -23.95 -41.03 17.61
CA ARG A 118 -22.63 -40.50 17.99
C ARG A 118 -21.74 -40.31 16.76
N ALA A 119 -20.78 -39.40 16.94
CA ALA A 119 -19.51 -39.27 16.25
C ALA A 119 -19.54 -38.61 14.87
N SER A 120 -19.23 -37.31 14.84
CA SER A 120 -18.14 -36.78 14.00
C SER A 120 -17.70 -35.45 14.58
N GLY A 121 -16.41 -35.31 14.90
CA GLY A 121 -15.82 -33.99 15.08
C GLY A 121 -15.89 -33.24 13.76
N ALA A 122 -16.98 -32.53 13.52
CA ALA A 122 -17.14 -31.68 12.36
C ALA A 122 -16.18 -30.50 12.53
N GLY A 123 -15.13 -30.48 11.72
CA GLY A 123 -14.32 -29.29 11.52
C GLY A 123 -15.26 -28.13 11.21
N ARG A 124 -15.14 -27.03 11.96
CA ARG A 124 -15.86 -25.80 11.68
C ARG A 124 -15.61 -25.46 10.21
N GLY A 125 -16.66 -25.58 9.39
CA GLY A 125 -16.66 -25.04 8.04
C GLY A 125 -16.34 -23.55 8.17
N HIS A 126 -15.15 -23.16 7.74
CA HIS A 126 -14.83 -21.75 7.60
C HIS A 126 -15.63 -21.35 6.36
N GLY A 127 -16.69 -20.56 6.49
CA GLY A 127 -17.39 -20.08 5.30
C GLY A 127 -16.77 -18.77 4.79
N ALA A 128 -17.45 -18.12 3.84
CA ALA A 128 -16.93 -16.92 3.18
C ALA A 128 -16.86 -15.72 4.13
N TRP A 129 -15.85 -14.86 3.94
CA TRP A 129 -15.63 -13.65 4.72
C TRP A 129 -15.64 -12.44 3.81
N VAL A 130 -16.25 -11.35 4.29
CA VAL A 130 -16.09 -10.03 3.67
C VAL A 130 -15.24 -9.17 4.61
N VAL A 131 -14.09 -8.74 4.12
CA VAL A 131 -13.10 -7.99 4.90
C VAL A 131 -12.94 -6.60 4.31
N LEU A 132 -13.03 -5.59 5.18
CA LEU A 132 -12.65 -4.22 4.88
C LEU A 132 -11.18 -4.01 5.26
N VAL A 133 -10.35 -3.66 4.29
CA VAL A 133 -8.95 -3.28 4.51
C VAL A 133 -8.76 -1.83 4.10
N GLN A 134 -8.33 -0.98 5.04
CA GLN A 134 -8.00 0.40 4.76
C GLN A 134 -6.48 0.58 4.65
N THR A 135 -6.05 1.31 3.63
CA THR A 135 -4.65 1.66 3.37
C THR A 135 -4.59 3.13 3.00
N GLY A 136 -4.03 3.99 3.86
CA GLY A 136 -4.05 5.44 3.64
C GLY A 136 -5.46 5.96 3.27
N PRO A 137 -5.63 6.70 2.16
CA PRO A 137 -6.92 7.23 1.72
C PRO A 137 -7.83 6.21 1.01
N TRP A 138 -7.43 4.93 0.92
CA TRP A 138 -8.20 3.92 0.19
C TRP A 138 -8.82 2.89 1.13
N ALA A 139 -10.05 2.50 0.81
CA ALA A 139 -10.77 1.41 1.48
C ALA A 139 -11.07 0.30 0.47
N ARG A 140 -10.62 -0.91 0.80
CA ARG A 140 -10.73 -2.11 -0.03
C ARG A 140 -11.75 -3.06 0.60
N HIS A 141 -12.82 -3.34 -0.11
CA HIS A 141 -13.78 -4.40 0.23
C HIS A 141 -13.35 -5.68 -0.46
N ILE A 142 -12.98 -6.68 0.33
CA ILE A 142 -12.35 -7.91 -0.15
C ILE A 142 -13.22 -9.09 0.24
N GLU A 143 -13.70 -9.83 -0.75
CA GLU A 143 -14.41 -11.08 -0.54
C GLU A 143 -13.42 -12.24 -0.55
N LEU A 144 -13.47 -13.04 0.52
CA LEU A 144 -12.58 -14.15 0.79
C LEU A 144 -13.38 -15.46 0.84
N VAL A 145 -12.93 -16.48 0.11
CA VAL A 145 -13.48 -17.83 0.19
C VAL A 145 -12.40 -18.82 0.63
N PRO A 146 -12.74 -19.88 1.37
CA PRO A 146 -11.81 -20.96 1.63
C PRO A 146 -11.35 -21.61 0.33
N SER A 147 -10.06 -21.92 0.23
CA SER A 147 -9.45 -22.58 -0.93
C SER A 147 -10.06 -23.97 -1.22
N GLN A 148 -10.61 -24.64 -0.20
CA GLN A 148 -11.34 -25.91 -0.33
C GLN A 148 -12.78 -25.74 -0.86
N ALA A 149 -13.35 -24.54 -0.76
CA ALA A 149 -14.70 -24.23 -1.27
C ALA A 149 -14.68 -23.84 -2.76
N SER A 150 -13.51 -23.68 -3.39
CA SER A 150 -13.39 -23.29 -4.81
C SER A 150 -13.62 -24.43 -5.80
N THR A 151 -14.34 -25.49 -5.40
CA THR A 151 -14.85 -26.51 -6.32
C THR A 151 -16.36 -26.56 -6.21
N PRO A 152 -17.04 -25.93 -7.19
CA PRO A 152 -18.17 -26.61 -7.81
C PRO A 152 -18.02 -26.57 -9.33
N GLN A 153 -17.95 -27.76 -9.93
CA GLN A 153 -18.42 -27.99 -11.29
C GLN A 153 -19.85 -27.43 -11.40
N GLY A 154 -20.04 -26.44 -12.28
CA GLY A 154 -21.34 -26.00 -12.75
C GLY A 154 -21.98 -24.82 -12.00
N ALA A 155 -21.51 -23.60 -12.28
CA ALA A 155 -22.36 -22.41 -12.23
C ALA A 155 -21.89 -21.40 -13.30
N ILE A 156 -22.86 -20.88 -14.04
CA ILE A 156 -22.75 -20.22 -15.33
C ILE A 156 -22.09 -18.83 -15.22
N GLY A 157 -20.95 -18.67 -15.93
CA GLY A 157 -20.61 -17.51 -16.75
C GLY A 157 -20.32 -16.16 -16.09
N VAL A 158 -19.03 -15.86 -15.83
CA VAL A 158 -18.29 -14.70 -16.39
C VAL A 158 -16.81 -15.14 -16.50
N ALA A 159 -16.19 -14.83 -17.64
CA ALA A 159 -14.92 -15.36 -18.12
C ALA A 159 -13.71 -15.18 -17.18
N GLY A 160 -12.92 -16.24 -17.04
CA GLY A 160 -11.60 -16.23 -16.40
C GLY A 160 -10.98 -17.62 -16.20
N ASP A 161 -11.19 -18.58 -17.12
CA ASP A 161 -10.56 -19.90 -17.05
C ASP A 161 -9.14 -19.87 -17.63
N ALA A 162 -8.15 -19.64 -16.76
CA ALA A 162 -6.77 -20.03 -16.98
C ALA A 162 -6.24 -20.70 -15.69
N PRO A 163 -5.37 -21.74 -15.78
CA PRO A 163 -4.77 -22.36 -14.61
C PRO A 163 -3.66 -21.45 -14.06
N GLY A 164 -4.06 -20.45 -13.28
CA GLY A 164 -3.21 -19.45 -12.66
C GLY A 164 -4.08 -18.57 -11.76
N ASP A 165 -3.50 -17.94 -10.76
CA ASP A 165 -4.06 -16.74 -10.13
C ASP A 165 -5.12 -16.93 -9.02
N LYS A 166 -4.95 -17.95 -8.18
CA LYS A 166 -5.46 -17.87 -6.79
C LYS A 166 -4.57 -16.93 -5.98
N VAL A 167 -5.10 -15.81 -5.49
CA VAL A 167 -4.38 -14.87 -4.62
C VAL A 167 -4.69 -15.18 -3.16
N PRO A 168 -3.77 -15.81 -2.39
CA PRO A 168 -4.03 -16.12 -0.99
C PRO A 168 -3.92 -14.85 -0.15
N PHE A 169 -4.96 -14.53 0.61
CA PHE A 169 -5.01 -13.28 1.36
C PHE A 169 -3.89 -13.17 2.40
N GLY A 170 -3.65 -14.25 3.16
CA GLY A 170 -2.54 -14.31 4.12
C GLY A 170 -1.17 -14.06 3.49
N ARG A 171 -0.99 -14.40 2.21
CA ARG A 171 0.25 -14.11 1.47
C ARG A 171 0.40 -12.63 1.16
N LEU A 172 -0.67 -11.89 0.87
CA LEU A 172 -0.60 -10.44 0.66
C LEU A 172 -0.09 -9.71 1.92
N LEU A 173 -0.50 -10.18 3.09
CA LEU A 173 -0.02 -9.69 4.38
C LEU A 173 1.44 -10.05 4.63
N GLN A 174 1.80 -11.33 4.43
CA GLN A 174 3.17 -11.81 4.64
C GLN A 174 4.19 -11.16 3.70
N LEU A 175 3.81 -10.93 2.44
CA LEU A 175 4.65 -10.31 1.42
C LEU A 175 4.80 -8.79 1.59
N GLY A 176 4.04 -8.17 2.51
CA GLY A 176 4.13 -6.75 2.80
C GLY A 176 3.42 -5.86 1.78
N VAL A 177 2.53 -6.44 0.98
CA VAL A 177 1.70 -5.65 0.05
C VAL A 177 0.53 -5.06 0.78
N LEU A 178 -0.07 -5.84 1.68
CA LEU A 178 -0.85 -5.29 2.76
C LEU A 178 0.06 -5.27 3.99
N HIS A 179 0.84 -4.19 4.12
CA HIS A 179 1.81 -4.05 5.19
C HIS A 179 1.11 -3.73 6.52
N VAL A 180 1.07 -4.70 7.41
CA VAL A 180 0.62 -4.54 8.80
C VAL A 180 1.81 -4.22 9.71
N ASP A 181 1.87 -2.98 10.22
CA ASP A 181 2.89 -2.59 11.21
C ASP A 181 2.47 -3.00 12.62
N GLN A 182 2.82 -4.21 13.04
CA GLN A 182 2.50 -4.71 14.38
C GLN A 182 3.25 -3.99 15.51
N ARG A 183 4.26 -3.15 15.21
CA ARG A 183 4.98 -2.40 16.25
C ARG A 183 4.27 -1.12 16.66
N ARG A 184 3.53 -0.50 15.74
CA ARG A 184 2.77 0.74 15.98
C ARG A 184 1.26 0.54 15.97
N GLY A 185 0.79 -0.47 15.26
CA GLY A 185 -0.61 -0.86 15.22
C GLY A 185 -0.99 -1.78 16.36
N GLU A 186 -2.29 -1.84 16.61
CA GLU A 186 -2.92 -2.64 17.64
C GLU A 186 -3.75 -3.75 16.98
N VAL A 187 -3.55 -4.99 17.43
CA VAL A 187 -4.38 -6.14 17.06
C VAL A 187 -5.49 -6.26 18.09
N LEU A 188 -6.71 -5.92 17.68
CA LEU A 188 -7.89 -5.87 18.54
C LEU A 188 -8.55 -7.25 18.69
N ASP A 189 -8.48 -8.07 17.63
CA ASP A 189 -8.92 -9.46 17.64
C ASP A 189 -7.80 -10.36 17.11
N ARG A 190 -7.05 -10.95 18.03
CA ARG A 190 -5.92 -11.82 17.68
C ARG A 190 -6.38 -13.08 16.95
N GLU A 191 -7.50 -13.68 17.33
CA GLU A 191 -7.95 -14.93 16.72
C GLU A 191 -8.33 -14.70 15.25
N ALA A 192 -9.13 -13.66 14.97
CA ALA A 192 -9.49 -13.30 13.59
C ALA A 192 -8.26 -12.86 12.79
N PHE A 193 -7.31 -12.15 13.40
CA PHE A 193 -6.08 -11.75 12.72
C PHE A 193 -5.22 -12.95 12.31
N GLU A 194 -5.02 -13.92 13.20
CA GLU A 194 -4.29 -15.16 12.91
C GLU A 194 -5.02 -16.00 11.86
N GLN A 195 -6.35 -16.05 11.89
CA GLN A 195 -7.16 -16.70 10.85
C GLN A 195 -6.98 -16.02 9.48
N LEU A 196 -6.90 -14.70 9.41
CA LEU A 196 -6.63 -14.00 8.15
C LEU A 196 -5.18 -14.20 7.66
N LEU A 197 -4.22 -14.34 8.57
CA LEU A 197 -2.80 -14.48 8.24
C LEU A 197 -2.41 -15.90 7.80
N HIS A 198 -2.97 -16.90 8.46
CA HIS A 198 -2.63 -18.32 8.28
C HIS A 198 -3.77 -19.16 7.70
N GLY A 199 -4.98 -18.61 7.63
CA GLY A 199 -6.11 -19.27 7.00
C GLY A 199 -5.92 -19.41 5.50
N ASP A 200 -6.52 -20.47 4.96
CA ASP A 200 -6.46 -20.80 3.53
C ASP A 200 -7.58 -20.06 2.76
N PHE A 201 -7.52 -18.73 2.80
CA PHE A 201 -8.48 -17.84 2.14
C PHE A 201 -7.93 -17.32 0.81
N ILE A 202 -8.76 -17.40 -0.22
CA ILE A 202 -8.49 -16.86 -1.56
C ILE A 202 -9.33 -15.61 -1.79
N VAL A 203 -8.69 -14.57 -2.31
CA VAL A 203 -9.37 -13.35 -2.75
C VAL A 203 -10.12 -13.63 -4.05
N VAL A 204 -11.44 -13.47 -4.04
CA VAL A 204 -12.29 -13.67 -5.24
C VAL A 204 -12.81 -12.37 -5.81
N ARG A 205 -12.94 -11.34 -4.97
CA ARG A 205 -13.36 -10.01 -5.39
C ARG A 205 -12.67 -8.94 -4.56
N GLU A 206 -12.36 -7.84 -5.22
CA GLU A 206 -11.84 -6.63 -4.60
C GLU A 206 -12.56 -5.42 -5.21
N GLU A 207 -13.14 -4.60 -4.33
CA GLU A 207 -13.72 -3.30 -4.70
C GLU A 207 -12.98 -2.20 -3.92
N VAL A 208 -12.46 -1.21 -4.63
CA VAL A 208 -11.68 -0.13 -4.04
C VAL A 208 -12.48 1.16 -4.08
N THR A 209 -12.62 1.79 -2.92
CA THR A 209 -13.18 3.13 -2.78
C THR A 209 -12.12 4.09 -2.25
N THR A 210 -12.27 5.36 -2.59
CA THR A 210 -11.31 6.41 -2.23
C THR A 210 -11.98 7.44 -1.33
N ASP A 211 -11.39 7.69 -0.17
CA ASP A 211 -11.75 8.81 0.67
C ASP A 211 -11.08 10.08 0.13
N MET A 212 -11.89 10.92 -0.52
CA MET A 212 -11.42 12.16 -1.14
C MET A 212 -10.85 13.14 -0.13
N ALA A 213 -11.39 13.21 1.10
CA ALA A 213 -10.89 14.13 2.11
C ALA A 213 -9.49 13.69 2.61
N SER A 214 -9.32 12.39 2.86
CA SER A 214 -8.02 11.83 3.25
C SER A 214 -6.99 11.92 2.11
N LEU A 215 -7.44 11.75 0.87
CA LEU A 215 -6.61 11.89 -0.33
C LEU A 215 -6.09 13.32 -0.51
N GLU A 216 -6.98 14.32 -0.36
CA GLU A 216 -6.63 15.74 -0.41
C GLU A 216 -5.66 16.12 0.72
N TYR A 217 -5.94 15.65 1.94
CA TYR A 217 -5.09 15.89 3.11
C TYR A 217 -3.67 15.33 2.93
N ALA A 218 -3.56 14.11 2.41
CA ALA A 218 -2.27 13.46 2.13
C ALA A 218 -1.61 13.94 0.82
N PHE A 219 -2.32 14.76 0.03
CA PHE A 219 -1.93 15.27 -1.28
C PHE A 219 -1.57 14.18 -2.29
N VAL A 220 -2.33 13.11 -2.30
CA VAL A 220 -2.19 11.99 -3.24
C VAL A 220 -3.01 12.28 -4.50
N SER A 221 -2.58 11.78 -5.66
CA SER A 221 -3.37 11.91 -6.90
C SER A 221 -4.43 10.80 -6.98
N PRO A 222 -5.66 11.09 -7.45
CA PRO A 222 -6.76 10.11 -7.49
C PRO A 222 -6.47 8.87 -8.33
N ASP A 223 -5.73 8.99 -9.44
CA ASP A 223 -5.53 7.91 -10.42
C ASP A 223 -4.47 6.86 -10.04
N LYS A 224 -4.04 6.80 -8.77
CA LYS A 224 -2.80 6.09 -8.41
C LYS A 224 -2.96 4.73 -7.74
N MET A 225 -4.19 4.28 -7.51
CA MET A 225 -4.39 2.99 -6.85
C MET A 225 -4.77 1.91 -7.86
N VAL A 226 -3.99 0.83 -7.87
CA VAL A 226 -4.25 -0.36 -8.68
C VAL A 226 -4.76 -1.48 -7.76
N PRO A 227 -5.92 -2.11 -8.06
CA PRO A 227 -6.39 -3.28 -7.34
C PRO A 227 -5.40 -4.46 -7.46
N PHE A 228 -5.25 -5.27 -6.41
CA PHE A 228 -4.37 -6.43 -6.42
C PHE A 228 -4.76 -7.43 -7.51
N LEU A 229 -6.07 -7.67 -7.67
CA LEU A 229 -6.57 -8.58 -8.71
C LEU A 229 -6.21 -8.10 -10.12
N ALA A 230 -6.15 -6.78 -10.34
CA ALA A 230 -5.73 -6.21 -11.61
C ALA A 230 -4.22 -6.38 -11.85
N GLU A 231 -3.39 -6.38 -10.80
CA GLU A 231 -1.94 -6.63 -10.90
C GLU A 231 -1.58 -8.11 -11.13
N VAL A 232 -2.48 -9.03 -10.75
CA VAL A 232 -2.23 -10.48 -10.87
C VAL A 232 -2.39 -10.94 -12.32
N GLY A 233 -3.41 -10.43 -13.02
CA GLY A 233 -3.73 -10.82 -14.40
C GLY A 233 -2.84 -10.21 -15.48
N VAL A 234 -1.81 -9.44 -15.13
CA VAL A 234 -0.84 -8.88 -16.09
C VAL A 234 0.47 -9.64 -15.98
N PRO A 235 0.63 -10.78 -16.70
CA PRO A 235 1.91 -11.45 -16.79
C PRO A 235 2.92 -10.53 -17.44
N ASP A 236 4.14 -10.52 -16.91
CA ASP A 236 5.24 -9.82 -17.54
C ASP A 236 5.70 -10.53 -18.83
N ALA A 237 6.72 -9.98 -19.51
CA ALA A 237 7.29 -10.61 -20.72
C ALA A 237 7.83 -12.04 -20.48
N SER A 238 8.03 -12.45 -19.22
CA SER A 238 8.45 -13.79 -18.82
C SER A 238 7.28 -14.72 -18.40
N GLY A 239 6.03 -14.26 -18.53
CA GLY A 239 4.83 -15.04 -18.20
C GLY A 239 4.56 -15.19 -16.71
N ASN A 240 5.28 -14.47 -15.84
CA ASN A 240 5.12 -14.54 -14.39
C ASN A 240 4.26 -13.37 -13.90
N ALA A 241 3.25 -13.66 -13.06
CA ALA A 241 2.53 -12.61 -12.34
C ALA A 241 3.48 -11.89 -11.36
N PHE A 242 3.23 -10.59 -11.12
CA PHE A 242 4.03 -9.74 -10.21
C PHE A 242 4.30 -10.40 -8.84
N TRP A 243 3.30 -11.07 -8.27
CA TRP A 243 3.39 -11.81 -7.00
C TRP A 243 4.40 -12.94 -7.03
N GLN A 244 4.46 -13.69 -8.13
CA GLN A 244 5.37 -14.80 -8.29
C GLN A 244 6.82 -14.30 -8.36
N GLN A 245 7.05 -13.12 -8.95
CA GLN A 245 8.36 -12.47 -8.96
C GLN A 245 8.79 -11.99 -7.58
N LEU A 246 7.87 -11.38 -6.83
CA LEU A 246 8.08 -10.96 -5.45
C LEU A 246 8.50 -12.15 -4.55
N HIS A 247 7.90 -13.31 -4.77
CA HIS A 247 8.27 -14.54 -4.06
C HIS A 247 9.67 -15.05 -4.44
N LYS A 248 10.07 -14.93 -5.71
CA LYS A 248 11.38 -15.39 -6.21
C LYS A 248 12.55 -14.53 -5.70
N HIS A 249 12.31 -13.32 -5.21
CA HIS A 249 13.36 -12.38 -4.80
C HIS A 249 13.24 -11.92 -3.33
N PRO A 250 13.90 -12.61 -2.37
CA PRO A 250 13.83 -12.28 -0.94
C PRO A 250 14.29 -10.85 -0.57
N TRP A 251 15.19 -10.26 -1.37
CA TRP A 251 15.65 -8.89 -1.16
C TRP A 251 14.57 -7.84 -1.49
N VAL A 252 13.72 -8.14 -2.48
CA VAL A 252 12.55 -7.32 -2.82
C VAL A 252 11.56 -7.39 -1.67
N HIS A 253 11.23 -8.61 -1.21
CA HIS A 253 10.33 -8.83 -0.08
C HIS A 253 10.67 -7.99 1.17
N ARG A 254 11.95 -7.92 1.55
CA ARG A 254 12.41 -7.07 2.67
C ARG A 254 12.10 -5.60 2.48
N SER A 255 12.12 -5.10 1.25
CA SER A 255 11.83 -3.70 0.92
C SER A 255 10.34 -3.36 1.02
N PHE A 256 9.48 -4.36 0.78
CA PHE A 256 8.03 -4.25 0.97
C PHE A 256 7.63 -4.31 2.45
N GLN A 257 8.41 -4.99 3.29
CA GLN A 257 8.23 -5.05 4.74
C GLN A 257 8.74 -3.82 5.51
N VAL A 258 9.28 -2.81 4.81
CA VAL A 258 9.72 -1.57 5.47
C VAL A 258 8.51 -0.80 5.98
N HIS A 259 8.57 -0.35 7.24
CA HIS A 259 7.46 0.32 7.88
C HIS A 259 7.24 1.68 7.21
N GLY A 260 6.06 1.88 6.60
CA GLY A 260 5.76 3.06 5.78
C GLY A 260 6.10 4.38 6.48
N GLY A 261 5.67 4.54 7.74
CA GLY A 261 5.95 5.76 8.51
C GLY A 261 7.45 5.99 8.78
N ARG A 262 8.23 4.93 9.06
CA ARG A 262 9.68 5.06 9.27
C ARG A 262 10.41 5.37 7.98
N ALA A 263 10.02 4.74 6.87
CA ALA A 263 10.57 5.06 5.56
C ALA A 263 10.29 6.54 5.22
N MET A 264 9.04 6.99 5.35
CA MET A 264 8.68 8.39 5.10
C MET A 264 9.49 9.36 5.99
N ASP A 265 9.63 9.06 7.28
CA ASP A 265 10.42 9.89 8.22
C ASP A 265 11.90 9.95 7.82
N PHE A 266 12.50 8.80 7.49
CA PHE A 266 13.88 8.70 7.02
C PHE A 266 14.11 9.50 5.74
N PHE A 267 13.30 9.30 4.71
CA PHE A 267 13.45 10.01 3.44
C PHE A 267 13.22 11.52 3.59
N GLY A 268 12.26 11.94 4.43
CA GLY A 268 12.06 13.34 4.75
C GLY A 268 13.28 13.97 5.46
N LYS A 269 13.87 13.26 6.42
CA LYS A 269 15.10 13.72 7.11
C LYS A 269 16.31 13.76 6.19
N LEU A 270 16.45 12.77 5.31
CA LEU A 270 17.52 12.70 4.34
C LEU A 270 17.46 13.89 3.37
N ALA A 271 16.27 14.20 2.82
CA ALA A 271 16.09 15.35 1.94
C ALA A 271 16.44 16.68 2.64
N LEU A 272 16.04 16.83 3.91
CA LEU A 272 16.41 18.01 4.69
C LEU A 272 17.92 18.09 4.94
N ALA A 273 18.56 16.98 5.30
CA ALA A 273 20.00 16.92 5.52
C ALA A 273 20.79 17.22 4.25
N MET A 274 20.32 16.75 3.09
CA MET A 274 20.90 17.10 1.79
C MET A 274 20.79 18.61 1.52
N GLY A 275 19.60 19.21 1.69
CA GLY A 275 19.43 20.65 1.51
C GLY A 275 20.32 21.49 2.43
N VAL A 276 20.43 21.10 3.70
CA VAL A 276 21.34 21.75 4.67
C VAL A 276 22.81 21.54 4.28
N GLY A 277 23.19 20.33 3.86
CA GLY A 277 24.53 19.99 3.43
C GLY A 277 24.97 20.83 2.22
N SER A 278 24.09 21.06 1.27
CA SER A 278 24.34 21.94 0.11
C SER A 278 24.75 23.34 0.55
N VAL A 279 24.06 23.92 1.55
CA VAL A 279 24.43 25.22 2.12
C VAL A 279 25.83 25.18 2.74
N PHE A 280 26.17 24.16 3.53
CA PHE A 280 27.48 24.07 4.20
C PHE A 280 28.66 23.81 3.25
N VAL A 281 28.49 22.96 2.24
CA VAL A 281 29.54 22.69 1.24
C VAL A 281 29.85 23.95 0.45
N LEU A 282 28.81 24.71 0.11
CA LEU A 282 28.93 26.00 -0.56
C LEU A 282 29.66 27.03 0.30
N VAL A 283 29.38 27.10 1.60
CA VAL A 283 30.07 28.01 2.54
C VAL A 283 31.54 27.63 2.77
N ARG A 284 31.92 26.34 2.69
CA ARG A 284 33.29 25.88 2.99
C ARG A 284 34.27 25.94 1.82
N ARG A 285 33.78 25.96 0.57
CA ARG A 285 34.63 26.05 -0.64
C ARG A 285 35.12 27.47 -0.94
N HIS A 286 34.63 28.46 -0.19
CA HIS A 286 34.98 29.87 -0.29
C HIS A 286 35.44 30.38 1.09
#